data_AF-A0A3A5VDU6-F1
#
_entry.id   AF-A0A3A5VDU6-F1
#
_cell.length_a   1.000
_cell.length_b   1.000
_cell.length_c   1.000
_cell.angle_alpha   90.00
_cell.angle_beta   90.00
_cell.angle_gamma   90.00
#
_symmetry.space_group_name_H-M   'P 1'
#
loop_
_entity.id
_entity.type
_entity.pdbx_description
1 polymer ?
#
loop_
_entity_poly.entity_id
_entity_poly.type
_entity_poly.pdbx_seq_one_letter_code
_entity_poly.pdbx_strand_id
1 'polypeptide(L)'
;MAGTASTESVKTFLLRYCIGFVAFFSVPAVIFMLFDHTGEVFVEEGGELHLGPAQTYFETMAMFTPFTFVAFMGLSALAIGLVSWLTFGVGIAIKKAFEAVGVGIGFLLIGMWIYTPAIVSSLENAYREAVDDDYATVEVLDGVMFNSSMLFAIVVVWINFLLESVRLGR
;
A
#
# COMPACT_ATOMS: atom_id res chain seq x y z
N MET A 1 25.62 -33.20 -17.99
CA MET A 1 26.15 -31.82 -17.91
C MET A 1 25.28 -31.03 -16.96
N ALA A 2 25.70 -30.93 -15.69
CA ALA A 2 25.00 -30.17 -14.68
C ALA A 2 25.38 -28.69 -14.87
N GLY A 3 24.45 -27.91 -15.43
CA GLY A 3 24.62 -26.47 -15.55
C GLY A 3 24.67 -25.86 -14.17
N THR A 4 25.78 -25.19 -13.86
CA THR A 4 25.99 -24.40 -12.65
C THR A 4 24.93 -23.30 -12.59
N ALA A 5 23.95 -23.46 -11.72
CA ALA A 5 23.08 -22.37 -11.32
C ALA A 5 23.97 -21.28 -10.70
N SER A 6 24.15 -20.17 -11.42
CA SER A 6 24.90 -19.03 -10.92
C SER A 6 24.20 -18.54 -9.66
N THR A 7 24.89 -18.59 -8.53
CA THR A 7 24.51 -17.94 -7.28
C THR A 7 24.43 -16.43 -7.54
N GLU A 8 23.25 -15.95 -7.94
CA GLU A 8 23.00 -14.51 -8.03
C GLU A 8 23.22 -13.92 -6.64
N SER A 9 24.16 -12.98 -6.51
CA SER A 9 24.48 -12.42 -5.20
C SER A 9 23.26 -11.69 -4.65
N VAL A 10 22.96 -11.87 -3.36
CA VAL A 10 21.89 -11.20 -2.60
C VAL A 10 21.79 -9.70 -2.91
N LYS A 11 22.93 -9.05 -3.20
CA LYS A 11 23.00 -7.63 -3.54
C LYS A 11 22.26 -7.30 -4.85
N THR A 12 22.41 -8.12 -5.88
CA THR A 12 21.76 -7.93 -7.19
C THR A 12 20.25 -8.06 -7.07
N PHE A 13 19.81 -8.99 -6.23
CA PHE A 13 18.40 -9.23 -5.97
C PHE A 13 17.76 -8.12 -5.12
N LEU A 14 18.41 -7.69 -4.03
CA LEU A 14 17.95 -6.54 -3.23
C LEU A 14 17.86 -5.27 -4.08
N LEU A 15 18.82 -5.03 -4.97
CA LEU A 15 18.78 -3.90 -5.90
C LEU A 15 17.54 -3.96 -6.81
N ARG A 16 17.25 -5.12 -7.41
CA ARG A 16 16.06 -5.31 -8.27
C ARG A 16 14.76 -5.16 -7.50
N TYR A 17 14.70 -5.70 -6.27
CA TYR A 17 13.56 -5.51 -5.38
C TYR A 17 13.35 -4.02 -5.06
N CYS A 18 14.40 -3.31 -4.65
CA CYS A 18 14.30 -1.88 -4.32
C CYS A 18 13.86 -1.04 -5.52
N ILE A 19 14.35 -1.35 -6.72
CA ILE A 19 13.89 -0.69 -7.96
C ILE A 19 12.40 -0.96 -8.18
N GLY A 20 11.93 -2.20 -8.02
CA GLY A 20 10.52 -2.55 -8.14
C GLY A 20 9.63 -1.88 -7.09
N PHE A 21 10.07 -1.86 -5.83
CA PHE A 21 9.37 -1.21 -4.72
C PHE A 21 9.28 0.30 -4.93
N VAL A 22 10.40 0.96 -5.26
CA VAL A 22 10.43 2.39 -5.54
C VAL A 22 9.59 2.71 -6.77
N ALA A 23 9.69 1.94 -7.86
CA ALA A 23 8.86 2.17 -9.05
C ALA A 23 7.35 2.03 -8.76
N PHE A 24 6.97 1.10 -7.87
CA PHE A 24 5.56 0.86 -7.55
C PHE A 24 4.99 1.86 -6.52
N PHE A 25 5.76 2.22 -5.49
CA PHE A 25 5.31 3.12 -4.42
C PHE A 25 5.66 4.60 -4.65
N SER A 26 6.56 4.92 -5.56
CA SER A 26 6.82 6.33 -5.95
C SER A 26 5.60 6.98 -6.59
N VAL A 27 4.75 6.22 -7.28
CA VAL A 27 3.54 6.77 -7.90
C VAL A 27 2.53 7.26 -6.85
N PRO A 28 2.13 6.44 -5.85
CA PRO A 28 1.36 6.95 -4.70
C PRO A 28 2.08 8.07 -3.94
N ALA A 29 3.39 7.96 -3.70
CA ALA A 29 4.13 8.98 -2.93
C ALA A 29 4.20 10.33 -3.66
N VAL A 30 4.35 10.34 -4.98
CA VAL A 30 4.29 11.56 -5.80
C VAL A 30 2.88 12.13 -5.78
N ILE A 31 1.84 11.29 -5.82
CA ILE A 31 0.46 11.74 -5.66
C ILE A 31 0.28 12.40 -4.28
N PHE A 32 0.73 11.78 -3.19
CA PHE A 32 0.71 12.39 -1.84
C PHE A 32 1.43 13.74 -1.81
N MET A 33 2.60 13.86 -2.45
CA MET A 33 3.35 15.13 -2.52
C MET A 33 2.65 16.20 -3.37
N LEU A 34 1.86 15.82 -4.38
CA LEU A 34 1.08 16.75 -5.20
C LEU A 34 -0.13 17.32 -4.45
N PHE A 35 -0.63 16.60 -3.44
CA PHE A 35 -1.77 17.01 -2.61
C PHE A 35 -1.37 17.46 -1.19
N ASP A 36 -0.07 17.52 -0.88
CA ASP A 36 0.44 18.03 0.39
C ASP A 36 0.28 19.56 0.41
N HIS A 37 -0.95 20.01 0.67
CA HIS A 37 -1.16 21.30 1.31
C HIS A 37 -0.62 21.13 2.72
N THR A 38 0.49 21.81 3.01
CA THR A 38 1.15 21.98 4.33
C THR A 38 0.36 21.31 5.44
N GLY A 39 0.85 20.22 6.03
CA GLY A 39 0.14 19.33 6.97
C GLY A 39 -0.42 19.93 8.28
N GLU A 40 -0.91 21.15 8.23
CA GLU A 40 -1.62 21.93 9.22
C GLU A 40 -3.11 21.95 8.83
N VAL A 41 -3.99 22.03 9.82
CA VAL A 41 -5.42 22.25 9.61
C VAL A 41 -5.62 23.73 9.29
N PHE A 42 -6.26 24.06 8.17
CA PHE A 42 -6.51 25.45 7.78
C PHE A 42 -7.85 25.63 7.08
N VAL A 43 -8.31 26.88 7.03
CA VAL A 43 -9.52 27.28 6.28
C VAL A 43 -9.06 27.99 5.01
N GLU A 44 -9.48 27.48 3.85
CA GLU A 44 -9.20 28.13 2.56
C GLU A 44 -9.96 29.45 2.41
N GLU A 45 -9.51 30.31 1.48
CA GLU A 45 -10.16 31.60 1.18
C GLU A 45 -11.63 31.47 0.75
N GLY A 46 -12.07 30.26 0.35
CA GLY A 46 -13.47 29.92 0.05
C GLY A 46 -14.33 29.49 1.25
N GLY A 47 -13.74 29.37 2.45
CA GLY A 47 -14.41 28.88 3.66
C GLY A 47 -14.44 27.35 3.80
N GLU A 48 -13.76 26.62 2.93
CA GLU A 48 -13.60 25.16 3.04
C GLU A 48 -12.54 24.81 4.08
N LEU A 49 -12.86 23.86 4.96
CA LEU A 49 -11.98 23.41 6.03
C LEU A 49 -11.13 22.23 5.54
N HIS A 50 -9.81 22.38 5.62
CA HIS A 50 -8.83 21.35 5.29
C HIS A 50 -8.28 20.71 6.56
N LEU A 51 -8.45 19.40 6.70
CA LEU A 51 -8.13 18.60 7.89
C LEU A 51 -6.75 17.93 7.82
N GLY A 52 -5.91 18.36 6.88
CA GLY A 52 -4.53 17.89 6.73
C GLY A 52 -4.41 16.47 6.16
N PRO A 53 -3.33 15.73 6.52
CA PRO A 53 -2.92 14.52 5.78
C PRO A 53 -3.94 13.37 5.75
N ALA A 54 -4.80 13.26 6.77
CA ALA A 54 -5.82 12.21 6.80
C ALA A 54 -6.92 12.46 5.76
N GLN A 55 -7.29 13.71 5.50
CA GLN A 55 -8.23 14.07 4.43
C GLN A 55 -7.61 13.82 3.07
N THR A 56 -6.39 14.30 2.84
CA THR A 56 -5.62 14.07 1.61
C THR A 56 -5.49 12.57 1.30
N TYR A 57 -5.29 11.74 2.32
CA TYR A 57 -5.26 10.29 2.19
C TYR A 57 -6.58 9.74 1.62
N PHE A 58 -7.73 10.09 2.20
CA PHE A 58 -9.03 9.58 1.76
C PHE A 58 -9.46 10.15 0.41
N GLU A 59 -9.16 11.41 0.12
CA GLU A 59 -9.36 12.00 -1.21
C GLU A 59 -8.55 11.25 -2.27
N THR A 60 -7.30 10.89 -1.95
CA THR A 60 -6.47 10.06 -2.81
C THR A 60 -7.10 8.68 -3.01
N MET A 61 -7.63 8.07 -1.95
CA MET A 61 -8.30 6.78 -2.05
C MET A 61 -9.61 6.85 -2.86
N ALA A 62 -10.26 8.02 -2.90
CA ALA A 62 -11.48 8.24 -3.68
C ALA A 62 -11.23 8.36 -5.19
N MET A 63 -10.01 8.72 -5.61
CA MET A 63 -9.64 8.76 -7.04
C MET A 63 -9.55 7.37 -7.69
N PHE A 64 -9.44 6.33 -6.88
CA PHE A 64 -9.26 4.96 -7.36
C PHE A 64 -10.52 4.13 -7.18
N THR A 65 -10.67 3.10 -8.00
CA THR A 65 -11.75 2.13 -7.84
C THR A 65 -11.23 0.87 -7.15
N PRO A 66 -12.10 0.08 -6.50
CA PRO A 66 -11.72 -1.23 -5.98
C PRO A 66 -11.04 -2.11 -7.05
N PHE A 67 -11.49 -2.02 -8.30
CA PHE A 67 -10.90 -2.73 -9.42
C PHE A 67 -9.44 -2.35 -9.68
N THR A 68 -9.08 -1.07 -9.51
CA THR A 68 -7.69 -0.60 -9.61
C THR A 68 -6.79 -1.31 -8.61
N PHE A 69 -7.24 -1.47 -7.36
CA PHE A 69 -6.47 -2.16 -6.34
C PHE A 69 -6.40 -3.67 -6.56
N VAL A 70 -7.45 -4.29 -7.08
CA VAL A 70 -7.40 -5.71 -7.51
C VAL A 70 -6.36 -5.90 -8.61
N ALA A 71 -6.32 -4.99 -9.60
CA ALA A 71 -5.31 -5.02 -10.65
C ALA A 71 -3.89 -4.84 -10.08
N PHE A 72 -3.71 -3.91 -9.13
CA PHE A 72 -2.44 -3.72 -8.42
C PHE A 72 -2.00 -4.94 -7.62
N MET A 73 -2.93 -5.64 -6.96
CA MET A 73 -2.64 -6.88 -6.25
C MET A 73 -2.20 -7.98 -7.22
N GLY A 74 -2.88 -8.10 -8.37
CA GLY A 74 -2.49 -9.03 -9.44
C GLY A 74 -1.11 -8.73 -10.04
N LEU A 75 -0.84 -7.45 -10.33
CA LEU A 75 0.47 -7.00 -10.82
C LEU A 75 1.58 -7.22 -9.77
N SER A 76 1.28 -7.02 -8.49
CA SER A 76 2.22 -7.30 -7.39
C SER A 76 2.54 -8.79 -7.33
N ALA A 77 1.53 -9.67 -7.39
CA ALA A 77 1.74 -11.12 -7.42
C ALA A 77 2.56 -11.57 -8.65
N LEU A 78 2.31 -10.97 -9.81
CA LEU A 78 3.07 -11.24 -11.03
C LEU A 78 4.53 -10.78 -10.91
N ALA A 79 4.76 -9.58 -10.37
CA ALA A 79 6.12 -9.05 -10.15
C ALA A 79 6.91 -9.94 -9.18
N ILE A 80 6.28 -10.34 -8.07
CA ILE A 80 6.84 -11.28 -7.08
C ILE A 80 7.18 -12.62 -7.73
N GLY A 81 6.25 -13.15 -8.53
CA GLY A 81 6.45 -14.39 -9.30
C GLY A 81 7.63 -14.27 -10.27
N LEU A 82 7.72 -13.17 -11.02
CA LEU A 82 8.79 -12.94 -12.00
C LEU A 82 10.16 -12.82 -11.34
N VAL A 83 10.27 -12.04 -10.25
CA VAL A 83 11.51 -11.93 -9.47
C VAL A 83 11.91 -13.28 -8.89
N SER A 84 10.94 -14.03 -8.35
CA SER A 84 11.18 -15.37 -7.80
C SER A 84 11.60 -16.38 -8.88
N TRP A 85 11.05 -16.28 -10.09
CA TRP A 85 11.42 -17.13 -11.22
C TRP A 85 12.87 -16.90 -11.64
N LEU A 86 13.25 -15.63 -11.82
CA LEU A 86 14.61 -15.26 -12.23
C LEU A 86 15.67 -15.65 -11.19
N THR A 87 15.30 -15.78 -9.93
CA THR A 87 16.22 -16.05 -8.82
C THR A 87 16.26 -17.52 -8.41
N PHE A 88 15.10 -18.19 -8.35
CA PHE A 88 14.93 -19.51 -7.73
C PHE A 88 14.26 -20.56 -8.65
N GLY A 89 13.83 -20.18 -9.85
CA GLY A 89 13.18 -21.07 -10.81
C GLY A 89 11.64 -21.12 -10.72
N VAL A 90 11.02 -21.75 -11.73
CA VAL A 90 9.57 -21.68 -12.00
C VAL A 90 8.70 -22.26 -10.86
N GLY A 91 9.12 -23.36 -10.24
CA GLY A 91 8.32 -24.02 -9.20
C GLY A 91 8.14 -23.14 -7.95
N ILE A 92 9.20 -22.43 -7.54
CA ILE A 92 9.15 -21.50 -6.41
C ILE A 92 8.37 -20.24 -6.80
N ALA A 93 8.52 -19.77 -8.04
CA ALA A 93 7.82 -18.59 -8.54
C ALA A 93 6.29 -18.68 -8.42
N ILE A 94 5.71 -19.80 -8.86
CA ILE A 94 4.27 -20.01 -8.81
C ILE A 94 3.79 -20.01 -7.36
N LYS A 95 4.48 -20.75 -6.48
CA LYS A 95 4.15 -20.80 -5.06
C LYS A 95 4.16 -19.41 -4.43
N LYS A 96 5.19 -18.60 -4.73
CA LYS A 96 5.34 -17.25 -4.19
C LYS A 96 4.26 -16.28 -4.68
N ALA A 97 3.86 -16.39 -5.95
CA ALA A 97 2.77 -15.59 -6.49
C ALA A 97 1.43 -15.89 -5.78
N PHE A 98 1.13 -17.16 -5.50
CA PHE A 98 -0.09 -17.54 -4.75
C PHE A 98 -0.01 -17.12 -3.27
N GLU A 99 1.15 -17.29 -2.63
CA GLU A 99 1.36 -16.83 -1.25
C GLU A 99 1.17 -15.32 -1.13
N ALA A 100 1.65 -14.54 -2.10
CA ALA A 100 1.44 -13.10 -2.15
C ALA A 100 -0.05 -12.73 -2.17
N VAL A 101 -0.87 -13.42 -2.97
CA VAL A 101 -2.33 -13.21 -2.99
C VAL A 101 -2.96 -13.60 -1.65
N GLY A 102 -2.55 -14.73 -1.07
CA GLY A 102 -3.05 -15.19 0.23
C GLY A 102 -2.73 -14.21 1.37
N VAL A 103 -1.51 -13.67 1.39
CA VAL A 103 -1.09 -12.62 2.33
C VAL A 103 -1.93 -11.36 2.12
N GLY A 104 -2.13 -10.94 0.87
CA GLY A 104 -2.97 -9.79 0.54
C GLY A 104 -4.40 -9.94 1.08
N ILE A 105 -5.05 -11.07 0.86
CA ILE A 105 -6.39 -11.34 1.37
C ILE A 105 -6.41 -11.37 2.91
N GLY A 106 -5.42 -12.01 3.54
CA GLY A 106 -5.33 -12.07 5.00
C GLY A 106 -5.19 -10.69 5.64
N PHE A 107 -4.35 -9.82 5.08
CA PHE A 107 -4.13 -8.48 5.58
C PHE A 107 -5.20 -7.47 5.14
N LEU A 108 -6.01 -7.77 4.12
CA LEU A 108 -7.20 -6.99 3.79
C LEU A 108 -8.18 -6.97 4.97
N LEU A 109 -8.42 -8.11 5.62
CA LEU A 109 -9.30 -8.19 6.80
C LEU A 109 -8.76 -7.35 7.97
N ILE A 110 -7.45 -7.38 8.20
CA ILE A 110 -6.77 -6.52 9.19
C ILE A 110 -6.92 -5.04 8.79
N GLY A 111 -6.80 -4.75 7.49
CA GLY A 111 -7.03 -3.43 6.91
C GLY A 111 -8.41 -2.88 7.25
N MET A 112 -9.44 -3.71 7.05
CA MET A 112 -10.83 -3.36 7.29
C MET A 112 -11.17 -3.19 8.78
N TRP A 113 -10.63 -4.03 9.65
CA TRP A 113 -10.99 -4.03 11.08
C TRP A 113 -10.14 -3.10 11.95
N ILE A 114 -8.91 -2.82 11.56
CA ILE A 114 -7.95 -2.12 12.43
C ILE A 114 -7.42 -0.87 11.74
N TYR A 115 -6.82 -1.03 10.56
CA TYR A 115 -6.06 0.05 9.92
C TYR A 115 -6.96 1.20 9.45
N THR A 116 -7.96 0.90 8.62
CA THR A 116 -8.85 1.92 8.06
C THR A 116 -9.64 2.65 9.16
N PRO A 117 -10.24 1.96 10.16
CA PRO A 117 -10.88 2.63 11.28
C PRO A 117 -9.95 3.57 12.06
N ALA A 118 -8.67 3.22 12.23
CA ALA A 118 -7.72 4.09 12.90
C ALA A 118 -7.46 5.41 12.12
N ILE A 119 -7.40 5.36 10.79
CA ILE A 119 -7.26 6.56 9.96
C ILE A 119 -8.54 7.40 9.99
N VAL A 120 -9.72 6.76 9.91
CA VAL A 120 -11.00 7.46 10.07
C VAL A 120 -11.06 8.18 11.43
N SER A 121 -10.66 7.51 12.51
CA SER A 121 -10.62 8.15 13.84
C SER A 121 -9.65 9.34 13.91
N SER A 122 -8.54 9.29 13.14
CA SER A 122 -7.61 10.42 13.05
C SER A 122 -8.23 11.60 12.31
N LEU A 123 -9.01 11.35 11.26
CA LEU A 123 -9.75 12.37 10.52
C LEU A 123 -10.86 12.99 11.38
N GLU A 124 -11.62 12.17 12.09
CA GLU A 124 -12.66 12.64 13.01
C GLU A 124 -12.08 13.50 14.14
N ASN A 125 -10.95 13.09 14.74
CA ASN A 125 -10.30 13.88 15.77
C ASN A 125 -9.83 15.24 15.24
N ALA A 126 -9.24 15.28 14.04
CA ALA A 126 -8.84 16.54 13.40
C ALA A 126 -10.05 17.43 13.11
N TYR A 127 -11.17 16.85 12.68
CA TYR A 127 -12.41 17.60 12.44
C TYR A 127 -12.97 18.20 13.73
N ARG A 128 -13.08 17.40 14.80
CA ARG A 128 -13.57 17.87 16.12
C ARG A 128 -12.75 19.02 16.66
N GLU A 129 -11.42 18.92 16.57
CA GLU A 129 -10.51 19.99 16.99
C GLU A 129 -10.72 21.26 16.15
N ALA A 130 -10.97 21.13 14.86
CA ALA A 130 -11.17 22.24 13.96
C ALA A 130 -12.52 22.98 14.14
N VAL A 131 -13.58 22.25 14.48
CA VAL A 131 -14.93 22.83 14.67
C VAL A 131 -15.30 23.12 16.12
N ASP A 132 -14.41 22.80 17.08
CA ASP A 132 -14.65 22.94 18.53
C ASP A 132 -15.92 22.23 19.01
N ASP A 133 -16.18 21.02 18.47
CA ASP A 133 -17.33 20.17 18.83
C ASP A 133 -16.90 18.70 18.96
N ASP A 134 -16.91 18.19 20.20
CA ASP A 134 -16.54 16.82 20.55
C ASP A 134 -17.45 15.74 19.92
N TYR A 135 -18.65 16.10 19.47
CA TYR A 135 -19.61 15.18 18.84
C TYR A 135 -19.59 15.23 17.32
N ALA A 136 -18.76 16.10 16.74
CA ALA A 136 -18.62 16.19 15.29
C ALA A 136 -18.06 14.88 14.72
N THR A 137 -18.60 14.43 13.59
CA THR A 137 -18.22 13.19 12.91
C THR A 137 -18.01 13.45 11.42
N VAL A 138 -17.13 12.66 10.81
CA VAL A 138 -16.87 12.72 9.37
C VAL A 138 -17.36 11.43 8.72
N GLU A 139 -18.19 11.56 7.68
CA GLU A 139 -18.65 10.41 6.90
C GLU A 139 -17.66 10.13 5.77
N VAL A 140 -17.00 8.98 5.82
CA VAL A 140 -16.16 8.47 4.73
C VAL A 140 -16.94 7.39 3.99
N LEU A 141 -17.07 7.54 2.67
CA LEU A 141 -17.81 6.60 1.84
C LEU A 141 -17.20 5.18 1.93
N ASP A 142 -18.05 4.16 2.09
CA ASP A 142 -17.65 2.75 2.23
C ASP A 142 -16.65 2.27 1.16
N GLY A 143 -16.85 2.70 -0.09
CA GLY A 143 -15.94 2.36 -1.20
C GLY A 143 -14.51 2.89 -0.99
N VAL A 144 -14.38 4.06 -0.40
CA VAL A 144 -13.09 4.70 -0.08
C VAL A 144 -12.43 3.99 1.10
N MET A 145 -13.22 3.61 2.12
CA MET A 145 -12.73 2.79 3.23
C MET A 145 -12.23 1.42 2.77
N PHE A 146 -12.93 0.80 1.81
CA PHE A 146 -12.50 -0.45 1.21
C PHE A 146 -11.19 -0.28 0.42
N ASN A 147 -11.06 0.80 -0.38
CA ASN A 147 -9.83 1.14 -1.10
C ASN A 147 -8.63 1.32 -0.17
N SER A 148 -8.81 2.04 0.95
CA SER A 148 -7.81 2.19 2.01
C SER A 148 -7.30 0.83 2.53
N SER A 149 -8.23 -0.08 2.81
CA SER A 149 -7.92 -1.43 3.29
C SER A 149 -7.18 -2.27 2.25
N MET A 150 -7.54 -2.13 0.98
CA MET A 150 -6.87 -2.78 -0.15
C MET A 150 -5.45 -2.25 -0.36
N LEU A 151 -5.23 -0.94 -0.23
CA LEU A 151 -3.90 -0.35 -0.29
C LEU A 151 -3.00 -0.92 0.82
N PHE A 152 -3.51 -0.96 2.06
CA PHE A 152 -2.79 -1.56 3.19
C PHE A 152 -2.38 -3.02 2.90
N ALA A 153 -3.32 -3.83 2.40
CA ALA A 153 -3.04 -5.21 2.02
C ALA A 153 -1.91 -5.32 0.99
N ILE A 154 -1.93 -4.47 -0.05
CA ILE A 154 -0.89 -4.43 -1.09
C ILE A 154 0.47 -4.06 -0.49
N VAL A 155 0.52 -3.04 0.37
CA VAL A 155 1.76 -2.64 1.08
C VAL A 155 2.35 -3.83 1.86
N VAL A 156 1.51 -4.56 2.60
CA VAL A 156 1.97 -5.72 3.38
C VAL A 156 2.47 -6.85 2.48
N VAL A 157 1.84 -7.10 1.33
CA VAL A 157 2.34 -8.10 0.36
C VAL A 157 3.76 -7.78 -0.07
N TRP A 158 4.04 -6.52 -0.38
CA TRP A 158 5.39 -6.08 -0.75
C TRP A 158 6.38 -6.21 0.41
N ILE A 159 6.02 -5.78 1.62
CA ILE A 159 6.88 -5.92 2.81
C ILE A 159 7.17 -7.39 3.11
N ASN A 160 6.15 -8.25 3.07
CA ASN A 160 6.31 -9.67 3.29
C ASN A 160 7.25 -10.29 2.25
N PHE A 161 7.10 -9.90 0.98
CA PHE A 161 8.01 -10.35 -0.06
C PHE A 161 9.45 -9.88 0.21
N LEU A 162 9.69 -8.65 0.66
CA LEU A 162 11.04 -8.18 1.04
C LEU A 162 11.68 -9.02 2.14
N LEU A 163 10.92 -9.28 3.21
CA LEU A 163 11.42 -10.02 4.37
C LEU A 163 11.78 -11.45 4.00
N GLU A 164 10.94 -12.09 3.19
CA GLU A 164 11.18 -13.44 2.72
C GLU A 164 12.32 -13.52 1.70
N SER A 165 12.41 -12.52 0.85
CA SER A 165 13.50 -12.28 -0.09
C SER A 165 14.87 -12.24 0.63
N VAL A 166 14.97 -11.51 1.75
CA VAL A 166 16.18 -11.49 2.59
C VAL A 166 16.48 -12.85 3.22
N ARG A 167 15.45 -13.62 3.58
CA ARG A 167 15.60 -14.97 4.17
C ARG A 167 16.09 -15.99 3.14
N LEU A 168 15.60 -15.95 1.91
CA LEU A 168 15.97 -16.88 0.84
C LEU A 168 17.34 -16.58 0.22
N GLY A 169 17.84 -15.35 0.36
CA GLY A 169 19.20 -14.98 -0.06
C GLY A 169 20.31 -15.43 0.90
N ARG A 170 19.98 -15.92 2.10
CA ARG A 170 20.94 -16.54 3.02
C ARG A 170 21.10 -18.02 2.72
#